data_AF-A0A9R0VQ75-F1
#
_entry.id   AF-A0A9R0VQ75-F1
#
_cell.length_a   1.000
_cell.length_b   1.000
_cell.length_c   1.000
_cell.angle_alpha   90.00
_cell.angle_beta   90.00
_cell.angle_gamma   90.00
#
_symmetry.space_group_name_H-M   'P 1'
#
loop_
_entity.id
_entity.type
_entity.pdbx_description
1 polymer ?
#
loop_
_entity_poly.entity_id
_entity_poly.type
_entity_poly.pdbx_seq_one_letter_code
_entity_poly.pdbx_strand_id
1 'polypeptide(L)'
;MHELRSLQLFGNCLTNKGLAAILDNYRHLESLDIRYCFNIDMDGALRSKCARISPVRLPNDSTDDYDFEVQEPIWADSGSFSADYTGSGSDYELDSEDYDDYCDPSRYLDGVYEDELNEEDRMLLRGMRMLMK
;
A
#
# COMPACT_ATOMS: atom_id res chain seq x y z
N MET A 1 24.65 -3.60 15.70
CA MET A 1 24.15 -4.12 14.41
C MET A 1 22.74 -4.59 14.67
N HIS A 2 21.72 -3.87 14.18
CA HIS A 2 20.34 -4.32 14.30
C HIS A 2 20.10 -5.31 13.17
N GLU A 3 20.03 -6.59 13.51
CA GLU A 3 19.74 -7.66 12.55
C GLU A 3 18.24 -7.75 12.33
N LEU A 4 17.80 -7.74 11.08
CA LEU A 4 16.42 -7.99 10.73
C LEU A 4 16.13 -9.49 10.95
N ARG A 5 15.26 -9.78 11.91
CA ARG A 5 14.83 -11.15 12.24
C ARG A 5 13.43 -11.47 11.75
N SER A 6 12.60 -10.45 11.60
CA SER A 6 11.21 -10.62 11.15
C SER A 6 10.91 -9.61 10.07
N LEU A 7 10.35 -10.10 8.96
CA LEU A 7 9.90 -9.27 7.86
C LEU A 7 8.45 -9.59 7.57
N GLN A 8 7.60 -8.56 7.63
CA GLN A 8 6.19 -8.66 7.27
C GLN A 8 5.90 -7.66 6.16
N LEU A 9 5.35 -8.16 5.06
CA LEU A 9 4.94 -7.40 3.90
C LEU A 9 3.53 -7.85 3.51
N PHE A 10 2.62 -6.91 3.42
CA PHE A 10 1.22 -7.16 3.12
C PHE A 10 0.81 -6.40 1.88
N GLY A 11 0.14 -7.06 0.93
CA GLY A 11 -0.40 -6.41 -0.26
C GLY A 11 0.66 -5.69 -1.11
N ASN A 12 1.93 -6.03 -0.94
CA ASN A 12 3.02 -5.31 -1.57
C ASN A 12 3.22 -5.82 -3.00
N CYS A 13 3.48 -4.92 -3.95
CA CYS A 13 3.79 -5.26 -5.34
C CYS A 13 5.21 -5.82 -5.53
N LEU A 14 5.81 -6.41 -4.49
CA LEU A 14 7.17 -6.92 -4.49
C LEU A 14 7.32 -8.04 -5.53
N THR A 15 8.46 -8.04 -6.23
CA THR A 15 8.78 -9.05 -7.23
C THR A 15 9.69 -10.15 -6.64
N ASN A 16 9.74 -11.31 -7.30
CA ASN A 16 10.67 -12.39 -6.93
C ASN A 16 12.13 -11.93 -6.79
N LYS A 17 12.58 -11.02 -7.68
CA LYS A 17 13.93 -10.45 -7.62
C LYS A 17 14.13 -9.60 -6.38
N GLY A 18 13.14 -8.77 -6.04
CA GLY A 18 13.17 -7.95 -4.83
C GLY A 18 13.21 -8.80 -3.56
N LEU A 19 12.35 -9.82 -3.47
CA LEU A 19 12.35 -10.75 -2.34
C LEU A 19 13.69 -11.49 -2.22
N ALA A 20 14.23 -12.00 -3.32
CA ALA A 20 15.52 -12.68 -3.31
C ALA A 20 16.65 -11.77 -2.82
N ALA A 21 16.68 -10.51 -3.25
CA ALA A 21 17.67 -9.54 -2.80
C ALA A 21 17.58 -9.26 -1.29
N ILE A 22 16.37 -9.17 -0.74
CA ILE A 22 16.14 -9.04 0.70
C ILE A 22 16.70 -10.27 1.43
N LEU A 23 16.32 -11.47 1.00
CA LEU A 23 16.76 -12.73 1.61
C LEU A 23 18.28 -12.93 1.57
N ASP A 24 18.95 -12.40 0.53
CA ASP A 24 20.40 -12.49 0.40
C ASP A 24 21.15 -11.54 1.33
N ASN A 25 20.57 -10.37 1.60
CA ASN A 25 21.15 -9.38 2.51
C ASN A 25 20.88 -9.69 3.99
N TYR A 26 19.71 -10.27 4.31
CA TYR A 26 19.30 -10.55 5.68
C TYR A 26 19.40 -12.04 6.02
N ARG A 27 20.62 -12.50 6.31
CA ARG A 27 20.92 -13.92 6.63
C ARG A 27 20.35 -14.43 7.95
N HIS A 28 19.97 -13.53 8.86
CA HIS A 28 19.42 -13.84 10.18
C HIS A 28 17.89 -13.71 10.23
N LEU A 29 17.22 -13.67 9.06
CA LEU A 29 15.78 -13.64 9.02
C LEU A 29 15.21 -14.96 9.56
N GLU A 30 14.46 -14.87 10.64
CA GLU A 30 13.79 -15.97 11.33
C GLU A 30 12.33 -16.11 10.86
N SER A 31 11.64 -15.02 10.55
CA SER A 31 10.26 -15.04 10.08
C SER A 31 10.01 -14.18 8.84
N LEU A 32 9.14 -14.67 7.96
CA LEU A 32 8.73 -13.99 6.73
C LEU A 32 7.21 -14.08 6.56
N ASP A 33 6.55 -12.95 6.42
CA ASP A 33 5.14 -12.85 6.06
C ASP A 33 5.03 -12.04 4.77
N ILE A 34 4.48 -12.65 3.72
CA ILE A 34 4.28 -12.03 2.40
C ILE A 34 2.84 -12.22 1.91
N ARG A 35 1.86 -12.31 2.82
CA ARG A 35 0.43 -12.43 2.47
C ARG A 35 -0.02 -11.26 1.58
N TYR A 36 -0.93 -11.54 0.65
CA TYR A 36 -1.37 -10.62 -0.40
C TYR A 36 -0.28 -10.06 -1.34
N CYS A 37 0.97 -10.55 -1.28
CA CYS A 37 2.00 -10.19 -2.25
C CYS A 37 1.90 -11.07 -3.50
N PHE A 38 0.86 -10.89 -4.31
CA PHE A 38 0.51 -11.77 -5.44
C PHE A 38 1.48 -11.76 -6.61
N ASN A 39 2.36 -10.76 -6.68
CA ASN A 39 3.43 -10.71 -7.69
C ASN A 39 4.59 -11.68 -7.41
N ILE A 40 4.55 -12.37 -6.26
CA ILE A 40 5.58 -13.32 -5.84
C ILE A 40 5.13 -14.74 -6.21
N ASP A 41 5.91 -15.39 -7.05
CA ASP A 41 5.80 -16.82 -7.30
C ASP A 41 6.87 -17.56 -6.49
N MET A 42 6.43 -18.45 -5.59
CA MET A 42 7.32 -19.27 -4.77
C MET A 42 7.93 -20.41 -5.58
N ASP A 43 8.84 -20.04 -6.47
CA ASP A 43 9.64 -20.97 -7.26
C ASP A 43 10.64 -21.77 -6.40
N GLY A 44 11.29 -22.76 -7.01
CA GLY A 44 12.26 -23.61 -6.30
C GLY A 44 13.44 -22.82 -5.71
N ALA A 45 13.83 -21.72 -6.33
CA ALA A 45 14.95 -20.89 -5.88
C ALA A 45 14.58 -20.11 -4.61
N LEU A 46 13.43 -19.45 -4.59
CA LEU A 46 12.91 -18.76 -3.41
C LEU A 46 12.61 -19.72 -2.27
N ARG A 47 12.01 -20.89 -2.56
CA ARG A 47 11.82 -21.94 -1.55
C ARG A 47 13.12 -22.38 -0.91
N SER A 48 14.19 -22.53 -1.70
CA SER A 48 15.52 -22.89 -1.16
C SER A 48 16.10 -21.80 -0.25
N LYS A 49 15.86 -20.52 -0.55
CA LYS A 49 16.28 -19.39 0.30
C LYS A 49 15.46 -19.32 1.59
N CYS A 50 14.15 -19.57 1.49
CA CYS A 50 13.23 -19.57 2.61
C CYS A 50 13.33 -20.82 3.50
N ALA A 51 14.05 -21.87 3.11
CA ALA A 51 14.16 -23.12 3.86
C ALA A 51 14.75 -22.95 5.29
N ARG A 52 15.48 -21.87 5.54
CA ARG A 52 16.04 -21.52 6.87
C ARG A 52 15.09 -20.72 7.76
N ILE A 53 13.97 -20.26 7.20
CA ILE A 53 13.07 -19.27 7.78
C ILE A 53 11.83 -20.01 8.26
N SER A 54 11.37 -19.73 9.49
CA SER A 54 10.19 -20.33 10.06
C SER A 54 9.61 -19.42 11.15
N PRO A 55 8.36 -18.94 11.02
CA PRO A 55 7.37 -19.29 10.00
C PRO A 55 7.53 -18.50 8.70
N VAL A 56 7.05 -19.09 7.59
CA VAL A 56 6.90 -18.42 6.29
C VAL A 56 5.41 -18.41 5.94
N ARG A 57 4.82 -17.23 5.78
CA ARG A 57 3.43 -17.05 5.34
C ARG A 57 3.39 -16.59 3.90
N LEU A 58 2.71 -17.34 3.07
CA LEU A 58 2.66 -17.19 1.62
C LEU A 58 1.59 -16.19 1.18
N PRO A 59 1.65 -15.70 -0.07
CA PRO A 59 0.69 -14.72 -0.58
C PRO A 59 -0.79 -15.11 -0.42
N ASN A 60 -1.09 -16.41 -0.50
CA ASN A 60 -2.45 -16.95 -0.44
C ASN A 60 -2.83 -17.55 0.93
N ASP A 61 -1.96 -17.42 1.94
CA ASP A 61 -2.28 -17.92 3.28
C ASP A 61 -3.36 -17.04 3.93
N SER A 62 -4.20 -17.67 4.76
CA SER A 62 -5.29 -16.97 5.45
C SER A 62 -4.77 -15.83 6.33
N THR A 63 -5.61 -14.80 6.47
CA THR A 63 -5.41 -13.66 7.37
C THR A 63 -6.37 -13.64 8.55
N ASP A 64 -7.01 -14.77 8.86
CA ASP A 64 -7.92 -14.89 10.00
C ASP A 64 -7.24 -14.62 11.35
N ASP A 65 -5.92 -14.76 11.42
CA ASP A 65 -5.12 -14.45 12.61
C ASP A 65 -4.70 -12.96 12.69
N TYR A 66 -5.15 -12.14 11.75
CA TYR A 66 -4.84 -10.73 11.67
C TYR A 66 -6.04 -9.91 12.18
N ASP A 67 -5.84 -9.14 13.24
CA ASP A 67 -6.90 -8.35 13.89
C ASP A 67 -7.44 -7.19 13.02
N PHE A 68 -6.84 -6.93 11.86
CA PHE A 68 -7.24 -5.87 10.95
C PHE A 68 -7.95 -6.44 9.72
N GLU A 69 -9.08 -5.84 9.33
CA GLU A 69 -9.78 -6.16 8.09
C GLU A 69 -8.89 -5.81 6.89
N VAL A 70 -8.36 -6.83 6.22
CA VAL A 70 -7.56 -6.66 5.01
C VAL A 70 -8.52 -6.52 3.84
N GLN A 71 -8.70 -5.30 3.34
CA GLN A 71 -9.44 -5.06 2.11
C GLN A 71 -8.68 -5.67 0.92
N GLU A 72 -9.42 -6.22 -0.05
CA GLU A 72 -8.80 -6.74 -1.27
C GLU A 72 -7.98 -5.63 -1.95
N PRO A 73 -6.74 -5.92 -2.39
CA PRO A 73 -5.92 -4.93 -3.05
C PRO A 73 -6.64 -4.43 -4.31
N ILE A 74 -6.85 -3.12 -4.40
CA ILE A 74 -7.42 -2.49 -5.59
C ILE A 74 -6.41 -2.66 -6.72
N TRP A 75 -6.64 -3.64 -7.59
CA TRP A 75 -5.87 -3.76 -8.81
C TRP A 75 -6.27 -2.62 -9.73
N ALA A 76 -5.30 -1.86 -10.23
CA ALA A 76 -5.53 -0.74 -11.14
C ALA A 76 -6.20 -1.13 -12.48
N ASP A 77 -6.48 -2.43 -12.69
CA ASP A 77 -7.13 -2.98 -13.88
C ASP A 77 -8.51 -3.62 -13.61
N SER A 78 -8.96 -3.73 -12.36
CA SER A 78 -10.30 -4.25 -12.06
C SER A 78 -11.33 -3.13 -12.09
N GLY A 79 -11.77 -2.78 -13.30
CA GLY A 79 -12.89 -1.88 -13.58
C GLY A 79 -14.25 -2.47 -13.17
N SER A 80 -14.44 -2.74 -11.89
CA SER A 80 -15.75 -3.05 -11.31
C SER A 80 -15.98 -2.20 -10.07
N PHE A 81 -16.05 -0.88 -10.27
CA PHE A 81 -16.80 -0.03 -9.36
C PHE A 81 -18.27 -0.45 -9.52
N SER A 82 -18.78 -1.27 -8.61
CA SER A 82 -20.23 -1.42 -8.43
C SER A 82 -20.74 -0.10 -7.85
N ALA A 83 -20.78 0.90 -8.72
CA ALA A 83 -21.45 2.15 -8.47
C ALA A 83 -22.95 1.86 -8.54
N ASP A 84 -23.54 1.56 -7.39
CA ASP A 84 -24.95 1.88 -7.18
C ASP A 84 -25.08 3.41 -7.03
N TYR A 85 -24.56 4.15 -8.02
CA TYR A 85 -24.79 5.58 -8.20
C TYR A 85 -25.76 5.70 -9.36
N THR A 86 -27.04 5.65 -9.03
CA THR A 86 -28.08 6.29 -9.83
C THR A 86 -27.83 7.80 -9.80
N GLY A 87 -26.89 8.26 -10.62
CA GLY A 87 -26.52 9.66 -10.80
C GLY A 87 -26.80 10.05 -12.24
N SER A 88 -27.94 10.71 -12.42
CA SER A 88 -28.46 11.29 -13.65
C SER A 88 -27.38 11.89 -14.56
N GLY A 89 -27.50 11.63 -15.87
CA GLY A 89 -26.54 12.01 -16.91
C GLY A 89 -26.13 13.48 -16.93
N SER A 90 -24.93 13.71 -17.43
CA SER A 90 -24.41 15.02 -17.74
C SER A 90 -23.29 14.88 -18.78
N ASP A 91 -23.54 15.37 -19.99
CA ASP A 91 -22.62 15.40 -21.14
C ASP A 91 -21.58 16.51 -20.98
N TYR A 92 -20.62 16.37 -20.07
CA TYR A 92 -19.46 17.26 -20.01
C TYR A 92 -18.21 16.49 -20.41
N GLU A 93 -17.67 16.83 -21.59
CA GLU A 93 -16.31 16.46 -21.96
C GLU A 93 -15.36 17.23 -21.05
N LEU A 94 -14.68 16.51 -20.15
CA LEU A 94 -13.66 17.07 -19.27
C LEU A 94 -12.39 17.34 -20.07
N ASP A 95 -12.08 18.61 -20.25
CA ASP A 95 -10.79 19.10 -20.75
C ASP A 95 -9.70 18.69 -19.76
N SER A 96 -8.80 17.80 -20.19
CA SER A 96 -7.90 17.00 -19.36
C SER A 96 -6.67 17.75 -18.81
N GLU A 97 -6.71 19.08 -18.72
CA GLU A 97 -5.57 19.92 -18.29
C GLU A 97 -5.72 20.54 -16.89
N ASP A 98 -6.76 20.19 -16.12
CA ASP A 98 -6.98 20.68 -14.73
C ASP A 98 -6.82 19.58 -13.64
N TYR A 99 -6.22 18.45 -14.01
CA TYR A 99 -6.07 17.29 -13.11
C TYR A 99 -4.85 17.36 -12.17
N ASP A 100 -4.12 18.46 -12.21
CA ASP A 100 -2.84 18.66 -11.51
C ASP A 100 -3.05 19.19 -10.08
N ASP A 101 -4.17 19.89 -9.81
CA ASP A 101 -4.47 20.53 -8.51
C ASP A 101 -5.09 19.54 -7.50
N TYR A 102 -5.66 18.43 -7.97
CA TYR A 102 -6.35 17.45 -7.11
C TYR A 102 -5.40 16.61 -6.24
N CYS A 103 -4.11 16.64 -6.53
CA CYS A 103 -3.11 15.84 -5.82
C CYS A 103 -2.11 16.71 -5.03
N ASP A 104 -2.42 17.98 -4.74
CA ASP A 104 -1.61 18.84 -3.86
C ASP A 104 -2.00 18.61 -2.38
N PRO A 105 -1.20 17.87 -1.59
CA PRO A 105 -1.50 17.59 -0.18
C PRO A 105 -1.41 18.84 0.70
N SER A 106 -1.06 20.00 0.15
CA SER A 106 -1.04 21.28 0.85
C SER A 106 -2.41 21.97 0.95
N ARG A 107 -3.44 21.42 0.28
CA ARG A 107 -4.81 21.99 0.22
C ARG A 107 -5.84 21.30 1.11
N TYR A 108 -5.53 20.08 1.56
CA TYR A 108 -6.42 19.26 2.38
C TYR A 108 -5.62 18.56 3.49
N LEU A 109 -6.25 18.41 4.66
CA LEU A 109 -5.74 17.59 5.75
C LEU A 109 -6.69 16.41 5.91
N ASP A 110 -6.17 15.18 5.78
CA ASP A 110 -6.98 13.95 5.88
C ASP A 110 -8.20 13.90 4.93
N GLY A 111 -8.02 14.40 3.70
CA GLY A 111 -9.09 14.43 2.70
C GLY A 111 -10.16 15.51 2.91
N VAL A 112 -10.00 16.38 3.90
CA VAL A 112 -10.90 17.51 4.19
C VAL A 112 -10.27 18.83 3.72
N TYR A 113 -11.04 19.65 3.00
CA TYR A 113 -10.58 20.94 2.48
C TYR A 113 -10.33 21.98 3.58
N GLU A 114 -9.41 22.93 3.37
CA GLU A 114 -9.02 23.95 4.36
C GLU A 114 -10.20 24.75 4.94
N ASP A 115 -11.26 24.98 4.15
CA ASP A 115 -12.47 25.71 4.56
C ASP A 115 -13.42 24.90 5.44
N GLU A 116 -13.29 23.57 5.46
CA GLU A 116 -14.06 22.65 6.31
C GLU A 116 -13.29 22.21 7.57
N LEU A 117 -11.99 22.54 7.68
CA LEU A 117 -11.15 22.18 8.83
C LEU A 117 -11.43 23.04 10.07
N ASN A 118 -11.26 22.44 11.24
CA ASN A 118 -11.24 23.17 12.50
C ASN A 118 -9.95 24.02 12.64
N GLU A 119 -9.92 24.92 13.62
CA GLU A 119 -8.81 25.87 13.76
C GLU A 119 -7.46 25.21 14.09
N GLU A 120 -7.47 24.11 14.86
CA GLU A 120 -6.24 23.36 15.20
C GLU A 120 -5.64 22.68 13.96
N ASP A 121 -6.49 22.03 13.16
CA ASP A 121 -6.11 21.34 11.93
C ASP A 121 -5.64 22.31 10.84
N ARG A 122 -6.24 23.51 10.77
CA ARG A 122 -5.77 24.58 9.87
C ARG A 122 -4.37 25.06 10.25
N MET A 123 -4.04 25.11 11.54
CA MET A 123 -2.68 25.44 11.99
C MET A 123 -1.68 24.36 11.62
N LEU A 124 -2.06 23.08 11.72
CA LEU A 124 -1.22 21.95 11.30
C LEU A 124 -0.96 21.98 9.79
N LEU A 125 -1.99 22.15 8.96
CA LEU A 125 -1.87 22.25 7.51
C LEU A 125 -0.94 23.42 7.09
N ARG A 126 -1.07 24.57 7.77
CA ARG A 126 -0.18 25.73 7.56
C ARG A 126 1.27 25.45 7.98
N GLY A 127 1.47 24.73 9.08
CA GLY A 127 2.79 24.29 9.52
C GLY A 127 3.46 23.37 8.49
N MET A 128 2.72 22.38 7.97
CA MET A 128 3.19 21.49 6.90
C MET A 128 3.57 22.27 5.65
N ARG A 129 2.77 23.26 5.25
CA ARG A 129 3.08 24.13 4.10
C ARG A 129 4.38 24.94 4.29
N MET A 130 4.73 25.33 5.52
CA MET A 130 6.00 26.01 5.78
C MET A 130 7.21 25.07 5.70
N LEU A 131 7.04 23.77 5.93
CA LEU A 131 8.10 22.77 5.86
C LEU A 131 8.40 22.32 4.42
N MET A 132 7.50 22.56 3.49
CA MET A 132 7.63 22.19 2.07
C MET A 132 8.18 23.31 1.17
N LYS A 133 8.66 24.42 1.74
CA LYS A 133 9.37 25.51 1.04
C LYS A 133 10.85 25.52 1.41
#